data_AF-A0A0C2SHF4-F1
#
_entry.id   AF-A0A0C2SHF4-F1
#
_cell.length_a   1.000
_cell.length_b   1.000
_cell.length_c   1.000
_cell.angle_alpha   90.00
_cell.angle_beta   90.00
_cell.angle_gamma   90.00
#
_symmetry.space_group_name_H-M   'P 1'
#
loop_
_entity.id
_entity.type
_entity.pdbx_description
1 polymer ?
#
loop_
_entity_poly.entity_id
_entity_poly.type
_entity_poly.pdbx_seq_one_letter_code
_entity_poly.pdbx_strand_id
1 'polypeptide(L)' 'MNELSLEALIQAYEAAKKQKLSDDFLELLEQEILKKKN' A
#
# COMPACT_ATOMS: atom_id res chain seq x y z
N MET A 1 18.20 -0.63 -1.70
CA MET A 1 17.07 0.10 -2.31
C MET A 1 16.03 -0.94 -2.67
N ASN A 2 14.82 -1.04 -2.15
CA ASN A 2 14.03 -0.22 -1.25
C ASN A 2 13.04 -1.19 -0.60
N GLU A 3 13.21 -1.51 0.67
CA GLU A 3 12.05 -1.94 1.42
C GLU A 3 11.28 -0.67 1.74
N LEU A 4 10.16 -0.42 1.06
CA LEU A 4 9.23 0.57 1.58
C LEU A 4 8.90 0.15 3.01
N SER A 5 9.16 1.05 3.95
CA SER A 5 8.73 0.88 5.34
C SER A 5 7.22 0.69 5.36
N LEU A 6 6.71 -0.06 6.35
CA LEU A 6 5.27 -0.28 6.51
C LEU A 6 4.48 1.03 6.45
N GLU A 7 5.00 2.09 7.08
CA GLU A 7 4.43 3.45 7.01
C GLU A 7 4.34 4.01 5.59
N ALA A 8 5.35 3.78 4.75
CA ALA A 8 5.36 4.26 3.38
C ALA A 8 4.34 3.50 2.51
N LEU A 9 4.12 2.20 2.76
CA LEU A 9 3.06 1.43 2.10
C LEU A 9 1.67 1.90 2.51
N ILE A 10 1.47 2.21 3.80
CA ILE A 10 0.21 2.76 4.32
C ILE A 10 -0.06 4.14 3.69
N GLN A 11 0.95 5.02 3.63
CA GLN A 11 0.81 6.32 2.98
C GLN A 11 0.49 6.20 1.49
N ALA A 12 1.12 5.26 0.79
CA ALA A 12 0.83 4.98 -0.61
C ALA A 12 -0.62 4.49 -0.81
N TYR A 13 -1.12 3.62 0.07
CA TYR A 13 -2.50 3.15 0.05
C TYR A 13 -3.51 4.28 0.28
N GLU A 14 -3.28 5.15 1.26
CA GLU A 14 -4.15 6.30 1.49
C GLU A 14 -4.13 7.29 0.32
N ALA A 15 -2.95 7.56 -0.26
CA ALA A 15 -2.81 8.42 -1.42
C ALA A 15 -3.49 7.83 -2.66
N ALA A 16 -3.37 6.52 -2.86
CA ALA A 16 -4.04 5.79 -3.94
C ALA A 16 -5.57 5.84 -3.80
N LYS A 17 -6.08 5.66 -2.58
CA LYS A 17 -7.51 5.75 -2.27
C LYS A 17 -8.06 7.16 -2.51
N LYS A 18 -7.33 8.20 -2.12
CA LYS A 18 -7.70 9.61 -2.39
C LYS A 18 -7.73 9.93 -3.88
N GLN A 19 -6.82 9.34 -4.65
CA GLN A 19 -6.75 9.50 -6.10
C GLN A 19 -7.76 8.63 -6.86
N LYS A 20 -8.55 7.79 -6.17
CA LYS A 20 -9.45 6.80 -6.80
C LYS A 20 -8.72 5.93 -7.81
N LEU A 21 -7.50 5.49 -7.48
CA LEU A 21 -6.80 4.48 -8.27
C LEU A 21 -7.61 3.18 -8.29
N SER A 22 -7.34 2.35 -9.29
CA SER A 22 -8.01 1.06 -9.49
C SER A 22 -7.96 0.20 -8.22
N ASP A 23 -9.06 -0.47 -7.94
CA ASP A 23 -9.19 -1.37 -6.78
C ASP A 23 -8.12 -2.48 -6.77
N ASP A 24 -7.70 -2.98 -7.94
CA ASP A 24 -6.59 -3.94 -8.06
C ASP A 24 -5.29 -3.40 -7.47
N PHE A 25 -5.01 -2.11 -7.67
CA PHE A 25 -3.80 -1.48 -7.13
C PHE A 25 -3.88 -1.31 -5.61
N LEU A 26 -5.08 -1.00 -5.09
CA LEU A 26 -5.32 -0.91 -3.65
C LEU A 26 -5.16 -2.29 -2.98
N GLU A 27 -5.66 -3.34 -3.63
CA GLU A 27 -5.56 -4.72 -3.13
C GLU A 27 -4.10 -5.19 -3.07
N LEU A 28 -3.30 -4.88 -4.09
CA LEU A 28 -1.85 -5.17 -4.08
C LEU A 28 -1.12 -4.48 -2.93
N LEU A 29 -1.45 -3.22 -2.66
CA LEU A 29 -0.87 -2.49 -1.52
C LEU A 29 -1.30 -3.09 -0.18
N GLU A 30 -2.57 -3.48 -0.05
CA GLU A 30 -3.09 -4.11 1.16
C GLU A 30 -2.42 -5.45 1.45
N GLN A 31 -2.20 -6.28 0.42
CA GLN A 31 -1.48 -7.56 0.54
C GLN A 31 -0.03 -7.35 1.00
N GLU A 32 0.68 -6.37 0.44
CA GLU A 32 2.05 -6.06 0.85
C GLU A 32 2.13 -5.50 2.28
N ILE A 33 1.15 -4.68 2.70
CA ILE A 33 1.02 -4.20 4.09
C ILE A 33 0.81 -5.38 5.05
N LEU A 34 -0.09 -6.33 4.70
CA LEU A 34 -0.37 -7.52 5.51
C LEU A 34 0.87 -8.41 5.66
N LYS A 35 1.62 -8.64 4.58
CA LYS A 35 2.85 -9.44 4.62
C LYS A 35 3.94 -8.84 5.51
N LYS A 36 4.03 -7.51 5.61
CA LYS A 36 5.03 -6.84 6.47
C LYS A 36 4.59 -6.71 7.93
N LYS A 37 3.30 -6.90 8.22
CA LYS A 37 2.74 -6.78 9.57
C LYS A 37 2.82 -8.11 10.36
N ASN A 38 2.84 -9.25 9.67
CA ASN A 38 3.07 -10.59 10.22
C ASN A 38 4.54 -11.01 10.10
#